data_AF-A0A251V1J3-F1
#
_entry.id   AF-A0A251V1J3-F1
#
_cell.length_a   1.000
_cell.length_b   1.000
_cell.length_c   1.000
_cell.angle_alpha   90.00
_cell.angle_beta   90.00
_cell.angle_gamma   90.00
#
_symmetry.space_group_name_H-M   'P 1'
#
loop_
_entity.id
_entity.type
_entity.pdbx_description
1 polymer ?
#
loop_
_entity_poly.entity_id
_entity_poly.type
_entity_poly.pdbx_seq_one_letter_code
_entity_poly.pdbx_strand_id
1 'polypeptide(L)'
;MLAIAIVASVVRSQAIISGTFSIIKQSQSLGYFPRVKVVHTSDKIHGQIYILEINWILIILCIAITIGFRYIKHMGNASGLAEMAVMLVTTCLTSLAIILCWHKQPIIALYYLLFFGAIELLYFSAGAGTNYYVGVGF
;
A
#
# COMPACT_ATOMS: atom_id res chain seq x y z
N MET A 1 9.12 23.53 10.23
CA MET A 1 8.36 22.70 9.28
C MET A 1 9.23 21.72 8.49
N LEU A 2 10.35 22.14 7.86
CA LEU A 2 11.21 21.23 7.08
C LEU A 2 11.75 20.03 7.89
N ALA A 3 12.23 20.25 9.12
CA ALA A 3 12.73 19.16 9.95
C ALA A 3 11.67 18.08 10.22
N ILE A 4 10.44 18.48 10.54
CA ILE A 4 9.32 17.56 10.80
C ILE A 4 8.93 16.81 9.51
N ALA A 5 8.92 17.49 8.36
CA ALA A 5 8.61 16.87 7.07
C ALA A 5 9.64 15.80 6.67
N ILE A 6 10.93 16.07 6.88
CA ILE A 6 12.02 15.10 6.61
C ILE A 6 11.86 13.89 7.53
N VAL A 7 11.66 14.11 8.83
CA VAL A 7 11.47 13.01 9.80
C VAL A 7 10.22 12.18 9.44
N ALA A 8 9.10 12.83 9.08
CA ALA A 8 7.89 12.13 8.66
C ALA A 8 8.12 11.27 7.40
N SER A 9 8.87 11.78 6.42
CA SER A 9 9.24 11.01 5.22
C SER A 9 10.09 9.78 5.57
N VAL A 10 11.05 9.92 6.49
CA VAL A 10 11.90 8.80 6.94
C VAL A 10 11.06 7.73 7.63
N VAL A 11 10.15 8.12 8.54
CA VAL A 11 9.27 7.18 9.25
C VAL A 11 8.35 6.45 8.27
N ARG A 12 7.80 7.15 7.26
CA ARG A 12 6.96 6.53 6.22
C ARG A 12 7.73 5.46 5.43
N SER A 13 8.95 5.75 4.98
CA SER A 13 9.78 4.77 4.27
C SER A 13 10.10 3.55 5.13
N GLN A 14 10.43 3.75 6.41
CA GLN A 14 10.70 2.67 7.36
C GLN A 14 9.47 1.76 7.56
N ALA A 15 8.28 2.36 7.68
CA ALA A 15 7.04 1.61 7.82
C ALA A 15 6.73 0.72 6.61
N ILE A 16 6.96 1.22 5.39
CA ILE A 16 6.76 0.45 4.15
C ILE A 16 7.72 -0.74 4.10
N ILE A 17 9.01 -0.51 4.36
CA ILE A 17 10.03 -1.57 4.37
C ILE A 17 9.66 -2.67 5.37
N SER A 18 9.33 -2.29 6.61
CA SER A 18 8.92 -3.23 7.65
C SER A 18 7.61 -3.95 7.30
N GLY A 19 6.65 -3.25 6.69
CA GLY A 19 5.38 -3.81 6.24
C GLY A 19 5.56 -4.87 5.17
N THR A 20 6.40 -4.60 4.15
CA THR A 20 6.71 -5.56 3.09
C THR A 20 7.36 -6.83 3.65
N PHE A 21 8.30 -6.71 4.59
CA PHE A 21 8.88 -7.88 5.26
C PHE A 21 7.83 -8.70 6.02
N SER A 22 6.90 -8.05 6.72
CA SER A 22 5.82 -8.73 7.44
C SER A 22 4.89 -9.51 6.51
N ILE A 23 4.45 -8.88 5.41
CA ILE A 23 3.57 -9.51 4.41
C ILE A 23 4.24 -10.74 3.79
N ILE A 24 5.52 -10.68 3.46
CA ILE A 24 6.26 -11.80 2.88
C ILE A 24 6.39 -12.95 3.88
N LYS A 25 6.66 -12.64 5.15
CA LYS A 25 6.67 -13.65 6.23
C LYS A 25 5.31 -14.31 6.40
N GLN A 26 4.22 -13.53 6.31
CA GLN A 26 2.85 -14.06 6.37
C GLN A 26 2.54 -14.94 5.14
N SER A 27 2.91 -14.51 3.94
CA SER A 27 2.73 -15.27 2.69
C SER A 27 3.49 -16.60 2.69
N GLN A 28 4.72 -16.64 3.22
CA GLN A 28 5.47 -17.87 3.42
C GLN A 28 4.79 -18.83 4.42
N SER A 29 4.17 -18.29 5.47
CA SER A 29 3.43 -19.08 6.46
C SER A 29 2.10 -19.64 5.93
N LEU A 30 1.48 -19.00 4.93
CA LEU A 30 0.24 -19.46 4.30
C LEU A 30 0.46 -20.58 3.27
N GLY A 31 1.70 -21.03 3.04
CA GLY A 31 2.00 -22.18 2.18
C GLY A 31 1.79 -21.97 0.68
N TYR A 32 1.48 -20.74 0.25
CA TYR A 32 1.30 -20.38 -1.17
C TYR A 32 2.61 -20.38 -1.99
N PHE A 33 3.74 -20.70 -1.35
CA PHE A 33 5.02 -20.93 -2.02
C PHE A 33 5.62 -22.29 -1.60
N PRO A 34 5.63 -23.31 -2.49
CA PRO A 34 6.56 -24.43 -2.36
C PRO A 34 7.98 -23.87 -2.53
N ARG A 35 8.87 -24.23 -1.59
CA ARG A 35 10.29 -23.81 -1.48
C ARG A 35 10.85 -23.20 -2.76
N VAL A 36 10.85 -21.86 -2.88
CA VAL A 36 11.67 -21.21 -3.89
C VAL A 36 13.12 -21.42 -3.47
N LYS A 37 13.80 -22.15 -4.34
CA LYS A 37 15.20 -22.56 -4.28
C LYS A 37 16.07 -21.42 -3.77
N VAL A 38 16.67 -21.65 -2.60
CA VAL A 38 17.81 -20.89 -2.08
C VAL A 38 18.92 -20.98 -3.14
N VAL A 39 19.11 -19.91 -3.91
CA VAL A 39 20.38 -19.69 -4.61
C VAL A 39 21.42 -19.49 -3.51
N HIS A 40 22.36 -20.43 -3.45
CA HIS A 40 23.45 -20.45 -2.50
C HIS A 40 24.36 -19.25 -2.74
N THR A 41 24.26 -18.23 -1.88
CA THR A 41 25.37 -17.31 -1.62
C THR A 41 25.67 -17.34 -0.11
N SER A 42 26.48 -18.33 0.24
CA SER A 42 27.23 -18.48 1.50
C SER A 42 26.54 -19.14 2.71
N ASP A 43 27.27 -20.14 3.20
CA ASP A 43 26.95 -21.22 4.15
C ASP A 43 26.79 -20.79 5.63
N LYS A 44 26.54 -19.52 5.92
CA LYS A 44 26.54 -19.03 7.31
C LYS A 44 25.45 -17.99 7.49
N ILE A 45 24.35 -18.40 8.13
CA ILE A 45 23.49 -17.66 9.08
C ILE A 45 22.04 -18.16 8.93
N HIS A 46 21.63 -18.95 9.92
CA HIS A 46 20.38 -19.72 9.96
C HIS A 46 19.23 -18.99 10.69
N GLY A 47 19.17 -17.65 10.67
CA GLY A 47 18.31 -16.95 11.63
C GLY A 47 17.85 -15.53 11.31
N GLN A 48 18.20 -14.97 10.16
CA GLN A 48 17.74 -13.64 9.79
C GLN A 48 17.24 -13.70 8.34
N ILE A 49 15.94 -13.86 8.16
CA ILE A 49 15.29 -13.68 6.84
C ILE A 49 15.27 -12.17 6.57
N TYR A 50 16.45 -11.61 6.41
CA TYR A 50 16.68 -10.32 5.78
C TYR A 50 16.96 -10.65 4.32
N ILE A 51 15.90 -10.73 3.52
CA ILE A 51 16.06 -11.03 2.10
C ILE A 51 16.55 -9.72 1.46
N LEU A 52 17.86 -9.63 1.23
CA LEU A 52 18.51 -8.52 0.54
C LEU A 52 17.81 -8.22 -0.81
N GLU A 53 17.27 -9.26 -1.47
CA GLU A 53 16.48 -9.14 -2.70
C GLU A 53 15.25 -8.23 -2.55
N ILE A 54 14.54 -8.23 -1.42
CA ILE A 54 13.36 -7.37 -1.23
C ILE A 54 13.78 -5.90 -1.23
N ASN A 55 14.89 -5.58 -0.56
CA ASN A 55 15.42 -4.23 -0.54
C ASN A 55 15.87 -3.79 -1.94
N TRP A 56 16.50 -4.68 -2.72
CA TRP A 56 16.84 -4.43 -4.12
C TRP A 56 15.59 -4.21 -5.00
N ILE A 57 14.55 -5.03 -4.84
CA ILE A 57 13.27 -4.84 -5.54
C ILE A 57 12.63 -3.49 -5.16
N LEU A 58 12.66 -3.11 -3.88
CA LEU A 58 12.14 -1.83 -3.41
C LEU A 58 12.90 -0.64 -4.03
N ILE A 59 14.24 -0.74 -4.10
CA ILE A 59 15.09 0.27 -4.75
C ILE A 59 14.78 0.36 -6.24
N ILE A 60 14.70 -0.77 -6.96
CA ILE A 60 14.39 -0.81 -8.39
C ILE A 60 13.01 -0.21 -8.67
N LEU A 61 11.99 -0.57 -7.89
CA LEU A 61 10.63 -0.06 -8.04
C LEU A 61 10.57 1.46 -7.79
N CYS A 62 11.28 1.95 -6.75
CA CYS A 62 11.38 3.37 -6.45
C CYS A 62 12.03 4.16 -7.61
N ILE A 63 13.13 3.63 -8.16
CA ILE A 63 13.81 4.22 -9.32
C ILE A 63 12.89 4.21 -10.55
N ALA A 64 12.19 3.11 -10.82
CA ALA A 64 11.27 2.99 -11.95
C ALA A 64 10.12 4.02 -11.88
N ILE A 65 9.51 4.20 -10.71
CA ILE A 65 8.45 5.20 -10.50
C ILE A 65 8.98 6.62 -10.67
N THR A 66 10.18 6.89 -10.14
CA THR A 66 10.83 8.22 -10.25
C THR A 66 11.15 8.57 -11.69
N ILE A 67 11.63 7.61 -12.49
CA ILE A 67 11.91 7.81 -13.92
C ILE A 67 10.61 7.94 -14.73
N GLY A 68 9.59 7.14 -14.41
CA GLY A 68 8.29 7.15 -15.09
C GLY A 68 7.54 8.46 -14.88
N PHE A 69 7.50 8.97 -13.64
CA PHE A 69 6.88 10.25 -13.32
C PHE A 69 7.94 11.35 -13.25
N ARG A 70 8.35 11.82 -14.44
CA ARG A 70 9.33 12.89 -14.66
C ARG A 70 8.98 14.23 -13.98
N TYR A 71 7.73 14.41 -13.53
CA TYR A 71 7.23 15.60 -12.85
C TYR A 71 6.60 15.27 -11.47
N ILE A 72 7.12 15.94 -10.43
CA ILE A 72 6.70 15.78 -9.02
C ILE A 72 5.20 16.08 -8.82
N LYS A 73 4.64 17.06 -9.56
CA LYS A 73 3.21 17.42 -9.46
C LYS A 73 2.29 16.27 -9.89
N HIS A 74 2.61 15.63 -11.02
CA HIS A 74 1.83 14.50 -11.51
C HIS A 74 2.02 13.27 -10.63
N MET A 75 3.24 13.05 -10.11
CA MET A 75 3.54 11.97 -9.18
C MET A 75 2.69 12.07 -7.90
N GLY A 76 2.65 13.24 -7.27
CA GLY A 76 1.91 13.45 -6.03
C GLY A 76 0.40 13.23 -6.18
N ASN A 77 -0.19 13.76 -7.26
CA ASN A 77 -1.62 13.57 -7.53
C ASN A 77 -1.95 12.10 -7.84
N ALA A 78 -1.14 11.43 -8.66
CA ALA A 78 -1.32 10.02 -8.99
C ALA A 78 -1.13 9.11 -7.77
N SER A 79 -0.09 9.32 -6.95
CA SER A 79 0.14 8.54 -5.74
C SER A 79 -0.97 8.72 -4.71
N GLY A 80 -1.50 9.95 -4.57
CA GLY A 80 -2.62 10.22 -3.67
C GLY A 80 -3.89 9.50 -4.11
N LEU A 81 -4.22 9.53 -5.41
CA LEU A 81 -5.37 8.81 -5.95
C LEU A 81 -5.22 7.29 -5.81
N ALA A 82 -4.01 6.76 -6.05
CA ALA A 82 -3.71 5.34 -5.87
C ALA A 82 -3.85 4.90 -4.41
N GLU A 83 -3.36 5.70 -3.45
CA GLU A 83 -3.53 5.44 -2.02
C GLU A 83 -5.00 5.45 -1.60
N MET A 84 -5.80 6.39 -2.09
CA MET A 84 -7.25 6.40 -1.81
C MET A 84 -7.96 5.18 -2.41
N ALA A 85 -7.58 4.75 -3.61
CA ALA A 85 -8.17 3.58 -4.25
C ALA A 85 -7.87 2.28 -3.48
N VAL A 86 -6.62 2.09 -3.01
CA VAL A 86 -6.28 0.89 -2.21
C VAL A 86 -6.96 0.90 -0.84
N MET A 87 -7.14 2.08 -0.22
CA MET A 87 -7.91 2.19 1.02
C MET A 87 -9.36 1.75 0.78
N LEU A 88 -10.01 2.25 -0.26
CA LEU A 88 -11.38 1.87 -0.63
C LEU A 88 -11.51 0.36 -0.86
N VAL A 89 -10.59 -0.24 -1.63
CA VAL A 89 -10.56 -1.69 -1.86
C VAL A 89 -10.40 -2.45 -0.53
N THR A 90 -9.53 -1.98 0.36
CA THR A 90 -9.31 -2.61 1.67
C THR A 90 -10.54 -2.49 2.57
N THR A 91 -11.25 -1.36 2.55
CA THR A 91 -12.50 -1.14 3.29
C THR A 91 -13.60 -2.06 2.79
N CYS A 92 -13.75 -2.19 1.46
CA CYS A 92 -14.67 -3.16 0.85
C CYS A 92 -14.31 -4.61 1.19
N LEU A 93 -13.03 -4.97 1.13
CA LEU A 93 -12.57 -6.33 1.45
C LEU A 93 -12.79 -6.65 2.94
N THR A 94 -12.54 -5.69 3.82
CA THR A 94 -12.73 -5.85 5.27
C THR A 94 -14.20 -5.97 5.63
N SER A 95 -15.09 -5.18 5.01
CA SER A 95 -16.53 -5.30 5.23
C SER A 95 -17.07 -6.65 4.76
N LEU A 96 -16.63 -7.13 3.60
CA LEU A 96 -16.93 -8.48 3.12
C LEU A 96 -16.39 -9.56 4.05
N ALA A 97 -15.14 -9.43 4.52
CA ALA A 97 -14.52 -10.38 5.43
C ALA A 97 -15.26 -10.49 6.78
N ILE A 98 -15.82 -9.41 7.31
CA ILE A 98 -16.62 -9.45 8.55
C ILE A 98 -17.90 -10.28 8.36
N ILE A 99 -18.54 -10.17 7.18
CA ILE A 99 -19.76 -10.90 6.85
C ILE A 99 -19.46 -12.38 6.56
N LEU A 100 -18.43 -12.65 5.76
CA LEU A 100 -18.08 -13.99 5.27
C LEU A 100 -17.27 -14.82 6.29
N CYS A 101 -16.24 -14.26 6.92
CA CYS A 101 -15.37 -14.99 7.84
C CYS A 101 -15.85 -14.96 9.30
N TRP A 102 -16.48 -13.86 9.75
CA TRP A 102 -16.79 -13.67 11.17
C TRP A 102 -18.24 -14.01 11.55
N HIS A 103 -19.12 -14.25 10.58
CA HIS A 103 -20.56 -14.52 10.79
C HIS A 103 -21.23 -13.54 11.77
N LYS A 104 -20.76 -12.28 11.81
CA LYS A 104 -21.33 -11.23 12.65
C LYS A 104 -22.53 -10.60 11.94
N GLN A 105 -23.41 -9.99 12.72
CA GLN A 105 -24.60 -9.27 12.23
C GLN A 105 -24.19 -8.31 11.08
N PRO A 106 -24.77 -8.42 9.87
CA PRO A 106 -24.37 -7.63 8.70
C PRO A 106 -24.57 -6.13 8.91
N ILE A 107 -25.39 -5.75 9.89
CA ILE A 107 -25.64 -4.37 10.32
C ILE A 107 -24.36 -3.68 10.79
N ILE A 108 -23.48 -4.40 11.52
CA ILE A 108 -22.23 -3.83 12.05
C ILE A 108 -21.24 -3.60 10.90
N ALA A 109 -21.16 -4.53 9.96
CA ALA A 109 -20.34 -4.40 8.76
C ALA A 109 -20.84 -3.24 7.87
N LEU A 110 -22.16 -3.07 7.76
CA LEU A 110 -22.77 -1.97 7.01
C LEU A 110 -22.48 -0.62 7.66
N TYR A 111 -22.56 -0.50 8.99
CA TYR A 111 -22.24 0.74 9.69
C TYR A 111 -20.76 1.14 9.50
N TYR A 112 -19.85 0.16 9.61
CA TYR A 112 -18.42 0.39 9.36
C TYR A 112 -18.15 0.81 7.92
N LEU A 113 -18.71 0.09 6.95
CA LEU A 113 -18.57 0.40 5.52
C LEU A 113 -19.14 1.78 5.18
N LEU A 114 -20.31 2.12 5.71
CA LEU A 114 -20.97 3.38 5.40
C LEU A 114 -20.21 4.57 6.01
N PHE A 115 -19.74 4.44 7.26
CA PHE A 115 -18.97 5.49 7.90
C PHE A 115 -17.61 5.70 7.22
N PHE A 116 -16.83 4.63 7.03
CA PHE A 116 -15.48 4.73 6.47
C PHE A 116 -15.51 4.98 4.97
N GLY A 117 -16.39 4.27 4.26
CA GLY A 117 -16.59 4.43 2.81
C GLY A 117 -17.12 5.81 2.43
N ALA A 118 -17.97 6.45 3.23
CA ALA A 118 -18.42 7.82 2.93
C ALA A 118 -17.26 8.84 2.95
N ILE A 119 -16.33 8.70 3.90
CA ILE A 119 -15.13 9.56 3.97
C ILE A 119 -14.24 9.30 2.75
N GLU A 120 -13.99 8.04 2.41
CA GLU A 120 -13.18 7.66 1.25
C GLU A 120 -13.80 8.14 -0.07
N LEU A 121 -15.13 8.02 -0.24
CA LEU A 121 -15.84 8.48 -1.43
C LEU A 121 -15.78 10.01 -1.56
N LEU A 122 -15.82 10.73 -0.44
CA LEU A 122 -15.66 12.18 -0.41
C LEU A 122 -14.25 12.59 -0.85
N TYR A 123 -13.21 11.91 -0.36
CA TYR A 123 -11.84 12.14 -0.81
C TYR A 123 -11.62 11.78 -2.28
N PHE A 124 -12.20 10.66 -2.74
CA PHE A 124 -12.11 10.21 -4.12
C PHE A 124 -12.82 11.19 -5.07
N SER A 125 -14.01 11.66 -4.71
CA SER A 125 -14.76 12.65 -5.50
C SER A 125 -14.05 14.00 -5.58
N ALA A 126 -13.35 14.45 -4.53
CA ALA A 126 -12.52 15.65 -4.56
C ALA A 126 -11.30 15.51 -5.49
N GLY A 127 -10.62 14.35 -5.46
CA GLY A 127 -9.50 14.05 -6.35
C GLY A 127 -9.90 13.89 -7.82
N ALA A 128 -11.04 13.25 -8.08
CA ALA A 128 -11.62 13.10 -9.41
C ALA A 128 -12.19 14.42 -9.94
N GLY A 129 -12.90 15.19 -9.10
CA GLY A 129 -13.53 16.46 -9.46
C GLY A 129 -12.53 17.51 -9.95
N THR A 130 -11.30 17.52 -9.43
CA THR A 130 -10.23 18.39 -9.93
C THR A 130 -9.87 18.11 -11.39
N ASN A 131 -9.99 16.86 -11.87
CA ASN A 131 -9.82 16.54 -13.30
C ASN A 131 -11.00 17.04 -14.15
N TYR A 132 -12.21 17.12 -13.60
CA TYR A 132 -13.38 17.68 -14.30
C TYR A 132 -13.29 19.20 -14.45
N TYR A 133 -12.71 19.94 -13.51
CA TYR A 133 -12.49 21.38 -13.68
C TYR A 133 -11.28 21.73 -14.56
N VAL A 134 -10.27 20.85 -14.64
CA VAL A 134 -9.10 21.04 -15.52
C VAL A 134 -9.40 20.58 -16.97
N GLY A 135 -10.29 19.62 -17.18
CA GLY A 135 -10.71 19.14 -18.51
C GLY A 135 -11.68 20.04 -19.29
N VAL A 136 -12.16 21.14 -18.68
CA VAL A 136 -13.03 22.15 -19.31
C VAL A 136 -12.31 23.51 -19.43
N GLY A 137 -11.01 23.53 -19.11
CA GLY A 137 -10.16 24.73 -19.08
C GLY A 137 -9.12 24.79 -20.20
N PHE A 138 -9.21 23.96 -21.23
CA PHE A 138 -8.51 24.09 -22.51
C PHE A 138 -9.43 23.68 -23.65
#